data_AF-A0A7V9HMS6-F1
#
_entry.id   AF-A0A7V9HMS6-F1
#
_cell.length_a   1.000
_cell.length_b   1.000
_cell.length_c   1.000
_cell.angle_alpha   90.00
_cell.angle_beta   90.00
_cell.angle_gamma   90.00
#
_symmetry.space_group_name_H-M   'P 1'
#
loop_
_entity.id
_entity.type
_entity.pdbx_description
1 polymer ?
#
loop_
_entity_poly.entity_id
_entity_poly.type
_entity_poly.pdbx_seq_one_letter_code
_entity_poly.pdbx_strand_id
1 'polypeptide(L)'
;MDLSPLVGTVPNQNVLILVDPELASIPASVKRLMPPDVTIVSSAPPRGRQLVDHVVVAAREGGGEIDRCAAQLMLELLYPQTWSASPSNPRYDRPPDTRLLQNEIERLLLYAHPDPIRESHVRDLIETGPNDRVFRFIDAVFAGQLDVATAELERLLLAGEEPAKLMAQVQQQVELAALVAAAPGKPPIEIGRALALTNPNRMSGVAASVRGRSVRSLIAAVDHATDVDRKLKTGHLRQPADALYHLLAKLARTTEPTRSRAGH
;
A
#
# COMPACT_ATOMS: atom_id res chain seq x y z
N MET A 1 13.24 -23.64 -23.12
CA MET A 1 12.33 -24.78 -23.36
C MET A 1 12.02 -24.80 -24.85
N ASP A 2 12.20 -25.93 -25.53
CA ASP A 2 11.86 -26.06 -26.95
C ASP A 2 10.37 -26.39 -27.09
N LEU A 3 9.59 -25.46 -27.65
CA LEU A 3 8.13 -25.59 -27.80
C LEU A 3 7.72 -26.12 -29.18
N SER A 4 8.68 -26.35 -30.07
CA SER A 4 8.44 -26.82 -31.45
C SER A 4 7.55 -28.06 -31.56
N PRO A 5 7.77 -29.14 -30.77
CA PRO A 5 6.93 -30.33 -30.88
C PRO A 5 5.51 -30.12 -30.34
N LEU A 6 5.31 -29.16 -29.43
CA LEU A 6 3.99 -28.84 -28.88
C LEU A 6 3.14 -28.07 -29.91
N VAL A 7 3.71 -27.07 -30.57
CA VAL A 7 2.97 -26.23 -31.53
C VAL A 7 2.65 -27.00 -32.82
N GLY A 8 3.55 -27.88 -33.28
CA GLY A 8 3.36 -28.64 -34.52
C GLY A 8 2.42 -29.86 -34.42
N THR A 9 2.03 -30.28 -33.22
CA THR A 9 1.22 -31.51 -33.01
C THR A 9 -0.23 -31.25 -32.64
N VAL A 10 -0.61 -29.99 -32.41
CA VAL A 10 -2.00 -29.64 -32.05
C VAL A 10 -2.89 -29.73 -33.30
N PRO A 11 -3.91 -30.60 -33.31
CA PRO A 11 -4.85 -30.68 -34.42
C PRO A 11 -5.66 -29.39 -34.57
N ASN A 12 -6.08 -29.05 -35.78
CA ASN A 12 -6.85 -27.82 -36.09
C ASN A 12 -8.21 -27.72 -35.37
N GLN A 13 -8.67 -28.79 -34.73
CA GLN A 13 -9.91 -28.82 -33.94
C GLN A 13 -9.69 -28.37 -32.49
N ASN A 14 -8.44 -28.22 -32.06
CA ASN A 14 -8.06 -27.89 -30.70
C ASN A 14 -7.45 -26.49 -30.64
N VAL A 15 -7.71 -25.77 -29.54
CA VAL A 15 -7.09 -24.47 -29.27
C VAL A 15 -5.96 -24.68 -28.26
N LEU A 16 -4.73 -24.33 -28.63
CA LEU A 16 -3.60 -24.29 -27.71
C LEU A 16 -3.53 -22.91 -27.05
N ILE A 17 -3.67 -22.87 -25.73
CA ILE A 17 -3.51 -21.67 -24.93
C ILE A 17 -2.23 -21.81 -24.10
N LEU A 18 -1.28 -20.90 -24.29
CA LEU A 18 -0.06 -20.81 -23.51
C LEU A 18 -0.13 -19.58 -22.62
N VAL A 19 0.01 -19.78 -21.31
CA VAL A 19 -0.01 -18.71 -20.32
C VAL A 19 1.34 -18.71 -19.60
N ASP A 20 2.05 -17.59 -19.69
CA ASP A 20 3.27 -17.36 -18.93
C ASP A 20 3.14 -16.01 -18.21
N PRO A 21 3.03 -16.00 -16.87
CA PRO A 21 2.84 -14.77 -16.10
C PRO A 21 4.11 -13.94 -15.93
N GLU A 22 5.29 -14.50 -16.18
CA GLU A 22 6.59 -13.82 -15.95
C GLU A 22 7.21 -13.28 -17.24
N LEU A 23 6.68 -13.71 -18.39
CA LEU A 23 7.24 -13.40 -19.69
C LEU A 23 6.89 -11.98 -20.15
N ALA A 24 7.84 -11.06 -19.98
CA ALA A 24 7.69 -9.66 -20.41
C ALA A 24 7.51 -9.48 -21.93
N SER A 25 8.04 -10.41 -22.74
CA SER A 25 7.85 -10.42 -24.19
C SER A 25 8.11 -11.80 -24.77
N ILE A 26 7.45 -12.14 -25.88
CA ILE A 26 7.62 -13.45 -26.53
C ILE A 26 9.05 -13.57 -27.10
N PRO A 27 9.84 -14.57 -26.67
CA PRO A 27 11.17 -14.82 -27.20
C PRO A 27 11.16 -15.06 -28.72
N ALA A 28 12.22 -14.62 -29.41
CA ALA A 28 12.33 -14.74 -30.87
C ALA A 28 12.25 -16.20 -31.36
N SER A 29 12.74 -17.16 -30.56
CA SER A 29 12.64 -18.60 -30.86
C SER A 29 11.18 -19.07 -30.89
N VAL A 30 10.35 -18.58 -29.98
CA VAL A 30 8.92 -18.92 -29.93
C VAL A 30 8.16 -18.22 -31.06
N LYS A 31 8.46 -16.95 -31.36
CA LYS A 31 7.85 -16.22 -32.49
C LYS A 31 8.03 -16.93 -33.83
N ARG A 32 9.19 -17.57 -34.07
CA ARG A 32 9.46 -18.31 -35.31
C ARG A 32 8.65 -19.59 -35.46
N LEU A 33 8.15 -20.13 -34.34
CA LEU A 33 7.40 -21.37 -34.30
C LEU A 33 5.89 -21.13 -34.35
N MET A 34 5.42 -19.89 -34.21
CA MET A 34 4.00 -19.61 -34.13
C MET A 34 3.33 -19.69 -35.50
N PRO A 35 2.16 -20.35 -35.59
CA PRO A 35 1.39 -20.40 -36.81
C PRO A 35 0.80 -19.01 -37.14
N PRO A 36 0.43 -18.75 -38.41
CA PRO A 36 -0.01 -17.44 -38.87
C PRO A 36 -1.33 -16.94 -38.26
N ASP A 37 -2.13 -17.84 -37.68
CA ASP A 37 -3.42 -17.58 -37.01
C ASP A 37 -3.31 -17.36 -35.50
N VAL A 38 -2.09 -17.22 -34.96
CA VAL A 38 -1.88 -16.99 -33.53
C VAL A 38 -2.45 -15.63 -33.09
N THR A 39 -3.21 -15.63 -32.00
CA THR A 39 -3.57 -14.41 -31.27
C THR A 39 -2.64 -14.24 -30.07
N ILE A 40 -1.87 -13.15 -30.07
CA ILE A 40 -0.99 -12.81 -28.94
C ILE A 40 -1.71 -11.77 -28.09
N VAL A 41 -2.03 -12.13 -26.85
CA VAL A 41 -2.54 -11.21 -25.84
C VAL A 41 -1.43 -10.95 -24.84
N SER A 42 -0.90 -9.74 -24.85
CA SER A 42 0.01 -9.26 -23.81
C SER A 42 -0.68 -8.10 -23.10
N SER A 43 -1.14 -8.33 -21.88
CA SER A 43 -1.78 -7.29 -21.06
C SER A 43 -0.96 -7.08 -19.79
N ALA A 44 -0.26 -5.95 -19.73
CA ALA A 44 0.09 -5.39 -18.44
C ALA A 44 -1.22 -5.00 -17.71
N PRO A 45 -1.29 -5.14 -16.39
CA PRO A 45 -2.42 -4.64 -15.61
C PRO A 45 -2.68 -3.16 -15.92
N PRO A 46 -3.93 -2.76 -16.24
CA PRO A 46 -4.23 -1.39 -16.62
C PRO A 46 -3.93 -0.43 -15.48
N ARG A 47 -3.48 0.79 -15.81
CA ARG A 47 -3.17 1.86 -14.84
C ARG A 47 -3.65 3.22 -15.29
N GLY A 48 -3.71 4.14 -14.32
CA GLY A 48 -4.07 5.53 -14.54
C GLY A 48 -5.40 5.63 -15.28
N ARG A 49 -5.41 6.38 -16.37
CA ARG A 49 -6.63 6.58 -17.18
C ARG A 49 -7.21 5.27 -17.72
N GLN A 50 -6.38 4.32 -18.13
CA GLN A 50 -6.87 3.03 -18.67
C GLN A 50 -7.61 2.23 -17.60
N LEU A 51 -7.15 2.28 -16.35
CA LEU A 51 -7.82 1.59 -15.25
C LEU A 51 -9.14 2.27 -14.88
N VAL A 52 -9.20 3.61 -14.91
CA VAL A 52 -10.47 4.35 -14.73
C VAL A 52 -11.46 4.00 -15.84
N ASP A 53 -11.00 3.96 -17.09
CA ASP A 53 -11.85 3.57 -18.22
C ASP A 53 -12.36 2.13 -18.07
N HIS A 54 -11.50 1.21 -17.59
CA HIS A 54 -11.88 -0.17 -17.30
C HIS A 54 -12.98 -0.27 -16.24
N VAL A 55 -12.89 0.48 -15.14
CA VAL A 55 -13.94 0.53 -14.09
C VAL A 55 -15.27 1.01 -14.67
N VAL A 56 -15.25 2.08 -15.48
CA VAL A 56 -16.46 2.65 -16.10
C VAL A 56 -17.10 1.66 -17.06
N VAL A 57 -16.31 0.93 -17.85
CA VAL A 57 -16.82 -0.10 -18.77
C VAL A 57 -17.39 -1.28 -17.99
N ALA A 58 -16.67 -1.79 -16.99
CA ALA A 58 -17.13 -2.91 -16.17
C ALA A 58 -18.44 -2.62 -15.43
N ALA A 59 -18.63 -1.39 -14.93
CA ALA A 59 -19.90 -0.98 -14.32
C ALA A 59 -21.07 -1.02 -15.31
N ARG A 60 -20.84 -0.59 -16.57
CA ARG A 60 -21.83 -0.64 -17.65
C ARG A 60 -22.17 -2.07 -18.06
N GLU A 61 -21.16 -2.92 -18.18
CA GLU A 61 -21.35 -4.35 -18.48
C GLU A 61 -22.11 -5.06 -17.35
N GLY A 62 -21.93 -4.62 -16.09
CA GLY A 62 -22.71 -5.05 -14.94
C GLY A 62 -24.12 -4.45 -14.83
N GLY A 63 -24.56 -3.66 -15.81
CA GLY A 63 -25.92 -3.12 -15.88
C GLY A 63 -26.18 -1.84 -15.07
N GLY A 64 -25.14 -1.13 -14.64
CA GLY A 64 -25.27 0.18 -13.99
C GLY A 64 -24.30 1.22 -14.54
N GLU A 65 -24.12 2.30 -13.80
CA GLU A 65 -23.23 3.40 -14.20
C GLU A 65 -22.40 3.87 -13.02
N ILE A 66 -21.17 4.31 -13.29
CA ILE A 66 -20.29 4.99 -12.33
C ILE A 66 -19.64 6.18 -13.06
N ASP A 67 -19.59 7.33 -12.42
CA ASP A 67 -18.86 8.47 -12.97
C ASP A 67 -17.35 8.33 -12.76
N ARG A 68 -16.56 9.14 -13.50
CA ARG A 68 -15.10 9.07 -13.47
C ARG A 68 -14.51 9.48 -12.11
N CYS A 69 -15.14 10.38 -11.38
CA CYS A 69 -14.65 10.85 -10.08
C CYS A 69 -14.83 9.75 -9.02
N ALA A 70 -16.01 9.10 -8.99
CA ALA A 70 -16.29 7.94 -8.15
C ALA A 70 -15.37 6.77 -8.49
N ALA A 71 -15.13 6.49 -9.77
CA ALA A 71 -14.17 5.47 -10.19
C ALA A 71 -12.73 5.77 -9.74
N GLN A 72 -12.28 7.04 -9.83
CA GLN A 72 -10.98 7.46 -9.33
C GLN A 72 -10.88 7.31 -7.81
N LEU A 73 -11.91 7.73 -7.07
CA LEU A 73 -11.96 7.60 -5.61
C LEU A 73 -11.87 6.13 -5.19
N MET A 74 -12.60 5.25 -5.87
CA MET A 74 -12.54 3.80 -5.65
C MET A 74 -11.12 3.26 -5.85
N LEU A 75 -10.45 3.63 -6.93
CA LEU A 75 -9.08 3.19 -7.21
C LEU A 75 -8.07 3.73 -6.19
N GLU A 76 -8.25 4.97 -5.73
CA GLU A 76 -7.42 5.58 -4.69
C GLU A 76 -7.58 4.86 -3.34
N LEU A 77 -8.80 4.41 -3.00
CA LEU A 77 -9.08 3.68 -1.75
C LEU A 77 -8.62 2.21 -1.78
N LEU A 78 -8.59 1.58 -2.96
CA LEU A 78 -8.20 0.17 -3.10
C LEU A 78 -6.69 -0.01 -3.32
N TYR A 79 -6.04 0.95 -3.98
CA TYR A 79 -4.68 0.82 -4.48
C TYR A 79 -3.92 2.16 -4.41
N PRO A 80 -3.80 2.78 -3.23
CA PRO A 80 -3.19 4.10 -3.15
C PRO A 80 -1.76 4.04 -3.64
N GLN A 81 -1.37 5.11 -4.33
CA GLN A 81 -0.03 5.29 -4.91
C GLN A 81 0.38 4.28 -6.00
N THR A 82 -0.37 3.19 -6.21
CA THR A 82 -0.03 2.16 -7.20
C THR A 82 -0.96 2.16 -8.40
N TRP A 83 -2.24 2.56 -8.28
CA TRP A 83 -3.16 2.48 -9.43
C TRP A 83 -2.79 3.39 -10.60
N SER A 84 -2.12 4.51 -10.35
CA SER A 84 -1.89 5.56 -11.35
C SER A 84 -0.70 5.30 -12.26
N ALA A 85 0.41 4.78 -11.72
CA ALA A 85 1.65 4.53 -12.48
C ALA A 85 2.44 3.34 -11.91
N SER A 86 3.17 2.64 -12.79
CA SER A 86 4.12 1.61 -12.36
C SER A 86 5.36 2.26 -11.73
N PRO A 87 5.95 1.66 -10.69
CA PRO A 87 7.21 2.12 -10.13
C PRO A 87 8.37 1.89 -11.11
N SER A 88 9.44 2.68 -10.96
CA SER A 88 10.63 2.58 -11.80
C SER A 88 11.39 1.26 -11.68
N ASN A 89 11.23 0.55 -10.55
CA ASN A 89 11.82 -0.76 -10.32
C ASN A 89 10.73 -1.84 -10.32
N PRO A 90 10.71 -2.76 -11.31
CA PRO A 90 9.69 -3.81 -11.44
C PRO A 90 9.56 -4.71 -10.21
N ARG A 91 10.63 -4.87 -9.41
CA ARG A 91 10.60 -5.70 -8.19
C ARG A 91 9.63 -5.17 -7.13
N TYR A 92 9.37 -3.86 -7.15
CA TYR A 92 8.42 -3.22 -6.23
C TYR A 92 7.09 -2.94 -6.87
N ASP A 93 6.88 -3.44 -8.09
CA ASP A 93 5.59 -3.29 -8.72
C ASP A 93 4.55 -4.14 -8.00
N ARG A 94 3.47 -3.47 -7.62
CA ARG A 94 2.26 -4.08 -7.07
C ARG A 94 1.11 -3.65 -7.98
N PRO A 95 0.80 -4.46 -9.00
CA PRO A 95 -0.29 -4.13 -9.90
C PRO A 95 -1.64 -4.22 -9.20
N PRO A 96 -2.61 -3.39 -9.61
CA PRO A 96 -4.00 -3.54 -9.20
C PRO A 96 -4.51 -4.96 -9.50
N ASP A 97 -5.12 -5.60 -8.51
CA ASP A 97 -5.77 -6.91 -8.67
C ASP A 97 -7.12 -6.71 -9.38
N THR A 98 -7.17 -6.99 -10.68
CA THR A 98 -8.38 -6.78 -11.50
C THR A 98 -9.57 -7.62 -11.05
N ARG A 99 -9.34 -8.78 -10.41
CA ARG A 99 -10.41 -9.63 -9.88
C ARG A 99 -10.99 -9.04 -8.61
N LEU A 100 -10.14 -8.52 -7.70
CA LEU A 100 -10.63 -7.78 -6.54
C LEU A 100 -11.43 -6.56 -6.99
N LEU A 101 -10.91 -5.80 -7.95
CA LEU A 101 -11.58 -4.63 -8.50
C LEU A 101 -12.97 -4.96 -9.06
N GLN A 102 -13.07 -6.04 -9.84
CA GLN A 102 -14.35 -6.52 -10.38
C GLN A 102 -15.37 -6.82 -9.27
N ASN A 103 -14.94 -7.54 -8.22
CA ASN A 103 -15.80 -7.86 -7.08
C ASN A 103 -16.31 -6.61 -6.34
N GLU A 104 -15.47 -5.58 -6.21
CA GLU A 104 -15.85 -4.31 -5.58
C GLU A 104 -16.85 -3.54 -6.46
N ILE A 105 -16.69 -3.57 -7.79
CA ILE A 105 -17.63 -2.95 -8.74
C ILE A 105 -19.00 -3.62 -8.63
N GLU A 106 -19.05 -4.95 -8.66
CA GLU A 106 -20.30 -5.72 -8.52
C GLU A 106 -21.00 -5.42 -7.20
N ARG A 107 -20.25 -5.31 -6.10
CA ARG A 107 -20.81 -4.95 -4.80
C ARG A 107 -21.39 -3.54 -4.78
N LEU A 108 -20.70 -2.57 -5.38
CA LEU A 108 -21.18 -1.20 -5.50
C LEU A 108 -22.42 -1.09 -6.39
N LEU A 109 -22.48 -1.85 -7.48
CA LEU A 109 -23.65 -1.91 -8.37
C LEU A 109 -24.88 -2.41 -7.60
N LEU A 110 -24.72 -3.49 -6.83
CA LEU A 110 -25.79 -4.03 -5.99
C LEU A 110 -26.22 -3.05 -4.90
N TYR A 111 -25.27 -2.33 -4.29
CA TYR A 111 -25.54 -1.37 -3.24
C TYR A 111 -26.26 -0.11 -3.76
N ALA A 112 -25.86 0.38 -4.94
CA ALA A 112 -26.40 1.60 -5.52
C ALA A 112 -27.76 1.38 -6.23
N HIS A 113 -28.10 0.14 -6.60
CA HIS A 113 -29.29 -0.16 -7.40
C HIS A 113 -30.58 0.46 -6.82
N PRO A 114 -31.43 1.12 -7.64
CA PRO A 114 -31.34 1.28 -9.10
C PRO A 114 -30.54 2.51 -9.58
N ASP A 115 -29.94 3.27 -8.67
CA ASP A 115 -29.21 4.49 -8.99
C ASP A 115 -27.78 4.21 -9.52
N PRO A 116 -27.17 5.17 -10.25
CA PRO A 116 -25.73 5.15 -10.52
C PRO A 116 -24.88 5.16 -9.24
N ILE A 117 -23.70 4.55 -9.31
CA ILE A 117 -22.69 4.59 -8.25
C ILE A 117 -22.15 6.02 -8.12
N ARG A 118 -22.25 6.59 -6.92
CA ARG A 118 -21.76 7.93 -6.55
C ARG A 118 -20.57 7.82 -5.61
N GLU A 119 -19.81 8.91 -5.44
CA GLU A 119 -18.71 8.98 -4.47
C GLU A 119 -19.13 8.62 -3.04
N SER A 120 -20.36 8.95 -2.63
CA SER A 120 -20.90 8.57 -1.32
C SER A 120 -20.95 7.05 -1.16
N HIS A 121 -21.50 6.34 -2.14
CA HIS A 121 -21.57 4.87 -2.11
C HIS A 121 -20.18 4.24 -2.02
N VAL A 122 -19.21 4.81 -2.72
CA VAL A 122 -17.81 4.38 -2.66
C VAL A 122 -17.24 4.57 -1.25
N ARG A 123 -17.45 5.73 -0.62
CA ARG A 123 -16.97 5.99 0.76
C ARG A 123 -17.65 5.11 1.80
N ASP A 124 -18.92 4.78 1.58
CA ASP A 124 -19.72 4.00 2.51
C ASP A 124 -19.36 2.50 2.45
N LEU A 125 -19.01 1.99 1.26
CA LEU A 125 -18.87 0.54 1.03
C LEU A 125 -17.43 0.06 0.80
N ILE A 126 -16.56 0.91 0.26
CA ILE A 126 -15.15 0.54 0.04
C ILE A 126 -14.36 0.84 1.29
N GLU A 127 -14.01 -0.23 2.00
CA GLU A 127 -13.02 -0.18 3.04
C GLU A 127 -11.62 0.00 2.44
N THR A 128 -10.86 0.95 2.95
CA THR A 128 -9.42 1.04 2.67
C THR A 128 -8.76 -0.28 3.04
N GLY A 129 -7.98 -0.86 2.11
CA GLY A 129 -7.38 -2.18 2.30
C GLY A 129 -6.45 -2.26 3.53
N PRO A 130 -6.06 -3.47 3.97
CA PRO A 130 -5.22 -3.63 5.17
C PRO A 130 -3.92 -2.84 5.12
N ASN A 131 -3.28 -2.74 3.95
CA ASN A 131 -2.05 -1.97 3.76
C ASN A 131 -2.26 -0.47 4.03
N ASP A 132 -3.39 0.09 3.60
CA ASP A 132 -3.72 1.50 3.76
C ASP A 132 -4.03 1.83 5.21
N ARG A 133 -4.69 0.90 5.90
CA ARG A 133 -4.95 1.00 7.33
C ARG A 133 -3.65 0.96 8.12
N VAL A 134 -2.67 0.14 7.73
CA VAL A 134 -1.33 0.16 8.33
C VAL A 134 -0.64 1.51 8.12
N PHE A 135 -0.72 2.10 6.93
CA PHE A 135 -0.15 3.43 6.68
C PHE A 135 -0.87 4.50 7.51
N ARG A 136 -2.19 4.52 7.53
CA ARG A 136 -3.00 5.43 8.35
C ARG A 136 -2.69 5.29 9.84
N PHE A 137 -2.55 4.07 10.32
CA PHE A 137 -2.16 3.78 11.69
C PHE A 137 -0.80 4.39 12.02
N ILE A 138 0.22 4.13 11.19
CA ILE A 138 1.56 4.69 11.37
C ILE A 138 1.51 6.22 11.32
N ASP A 139 0.84 6.82 10.33
CA ASP A 139 0.76 8.26 10.19
C ASP A 139 0.09 8.91 11.42
N ALA A 140 -0.99 8.32 11.93
CA ALA A 140 -1.68 8.77 13.14
C ALA A 140 -0.78 8.69 14.38
N VAL A 141 0.03 7.62 14.52
CA VAL A 141 1.03 7.49 15.61
C VAL A 141 2.04 8.64 15.56
N PHE A 142 2.57 8.96 14.38
CA PHE A 142 3.59 10.01 14.25
C PHE A 142 3.02 11.42 14.33
N ALA A 143 1.76 11.60 13.95
CA ALA A 143 1.01 12.84 14.13
C ALA A 143 0.56 13.07 15.59
N GLY A 144 0.75 12.09 16.50
CA GLY A 144 0.29 12.18 17.88
C GLY A 144 -1.23 12.09 18.04
N GLN A 145 -1.94 11.61 17.02
CA GLN A 145 -3.40 11.46 17.00
C GLN A 145 -3.77 10.15 17.69
N LEU A 146 -3.67 10.11 19.03
CA LEU A 146 -3.82 8.87 19.80
C LEU A 146 -5.17 8.19 19.57
N ASP A 147 -6.26 8.94 19.46
CA ASP A 147 -7.61 8.40 19.24
C ASP A 147 -7.70 7.69 17.89
N VAL A 148 -7.20 8.32 16.83
CA VAL A 148 -7.16 7.76 15.46
C VAL A 148 -6.24 6.54 15.42
N ALA A 149 -5.06 6.64 16.01
CA ALA A 149 -4.07 5.57 16.02
C ALA A 149 -4.57 4.33 16.79
N THR A 150 -5.29 4.54 17.90
CA THR A 150 -5.90 3.45 18.68
C THR A 150 -7.02 2.78 17.89
N ALA A 151 -7.91 3.57 17.28
CA ALA A 151 -9.01 3.03 16.47
C ALA A 151 -8.51 2.23 15.26
N GLU A 152 -7.46 2.69 14.55
CA GLU A 152 -6.89 1.91 13.45
C GLU A 152 -6.15 0.66 13.94
N LEU A 153 -5.46 0.71 15.08
CA LEU A 153 -4.83 -0.47 15.66
C LEU A 153 -5.86 -1.56 15.99
N GLU A 154 -6.96 -1.21 16.65
CA GLU A 154 -8.03 -2.16 16.97
C GLU A 154 -8.60 -2.82 15.71
N ARG A 155 -8.84 -2.04 14.65
CA ARG A 155 -9.32 -2.56 13.36
C ARG A 155 -8.30 -3.48 12.70
N LEU A 156 -7.01 -3.15 12.75
CA LEU A 156 -5.94 -4.01 12.21
C LEU A 156 -5.87 -5.34 12.96
N LEU A 157 -5.97 -5.30 14.30
CA LEU A 157 -5.98 -6.51 15.13
C LEU A 157 -7.23 -7.38 14.86
N LEU A 158 -8.41 -6.75 14.74
CA LEU A 158 -9.66 -7.42 14.36
C LEU A 158 -9.58 -8.05 12.96
N ALA A 159 -8.87 -7.39 12.02
CA ALA A 159 -8.61 -7.91 10.68
C ALA A 159 -7.54 -9.02 10.65
N GLY A 160 -6.97 -9.40 11.81
CA GLY A 160 -5.99 -10.47 11.93
C GLY A 160 -4.55 -10.08 11.58
N GLU A 161 -4.24 -8.78 11.49
CA GLU A 161 -2.85 -8.34 11.32
C GLU A 161 -1.99 -8.73 12.52
N GLU A 162 -0.79 -9.21 12.24
CA GLU A 162 0.11 -9.71 13.27
C GLU A 162 0.67 -8.52 14.10
N PRO A 163 0.45 -8.47 15.43
CA PRO A 163 0.89 -7.32 16.21
C PRO A 163 2.42 -7.17 16.24
N ALA A 164 3.18 -8.26 16.15
CA ALA A 164 4.64 -8.20 16.05
C ALA A 164 5.11 -7.50 14.75
N LYS A 165 4.43 -7.76 13.63
CA LYS A 165 4.66 -7.09 12.33
C LYS A 165 4.36 -5.59 12.45
N LEU A 166 3.22 -5.22 13.03
CA LEU A 166 2.86 -3.80 13.25
C LEU A 166 3.90 -3.09 14.13
N MET A 167 4.36 -3.75 15.20
CA MET A 167 5.38 -3.20 16.09
C MET A 167 6.69 -2.95 15.34
N ALA A 168 7.16 -3.91 14.54
CA ALA A 168 8.35 -3.75 13.72
C ALA A 168 8.22 -2.60 12.72
N GLN A 169 7.04 -2.41 12.12
CA GLN A 169 6.79 -1.30 11.20
C GLN A 169 6.82 0.07 11.89
N VAL A 170 6.23 0.20 13.09
CA VAL A 170 6.30 1.43 13.88
C VAL A 170 7.75 1.72 14.29
N GLN A 171 8.50 0.72 14.77
CA GLN A 171 9.91 0.85 15.14
C GLN A 171 10.76 1.30 13.95
N GLN A 172 10.60 0.69 12.78
CA GLN A 172 11.30 1.09 11.57
C GLN A 172 11.02 2.57 11.23
N GLN A 173 9.78 3.02 11.38
CA GLN A 173 9.44 4.41 11.10
C GLN A 173 10.05 5.37 12.13
N VAL A 174 10.19 4.95 13.39
CA VAL A 174 10.86 5.74 14.43
C VAL A 174 12.34 5.93 14.08
N GLU A 175 13.00 4.87 13.61
CA GLU A 175 14.41 4.93 13.19
C GLU A 175 14.60 5.85 11.98
N LEU A 176 13.76 5.71 10.95
CA LEU A 176 13.84 6.56 9.76
C LEU A 176 13.55 8.03 10.09
N ALA A 177 12.59 8.29 10.97
CA ALA A 177 12.28 9.61 11.49
C ALA A 177 13.48 10.25 12.21
N ALA A 178 14.17 9.49 13.07
CA ALA A 178 15.37 9.96 13.75
C ALA A 178 16.52 10.24 12.78
N LEU A 179 16.68 9.42 11.74
CA LEU A 179 17.69 9.64 10.70
C LEU A 179 17.43 10.91 9.88
N VAL A 180 16.17 11.22 9.56
CA VAL A 180 15.80 12.50 8.94
C VAL A 180 16.19 13.66 9.85
N ALA A 181 15.90 13.55 11.15
CA ALA A 181 16.22 14.60 12.13
C ALA A 181 17.72 14.82 12.33
N ALA A 182 18.51 13.74 12.26
CA ALA A 182 19.96 13.77 12.42
C ALA A 182 20.72 14.25 11.17
N ALA A 183 20.03 14.42 10.04
CA ALA A 183 20.61 14.84 8.76
C ALA A 183 20.03 16.17 8.26
N PRO A 184 20.11 17.27 9.04
CA PRO A 184 19.54 18.55 8.64
C PRO A 184 20.16 19.05 7.33
N GLY A 185 19.31 19.59 6.46
CA GLY A 185 19.71 20.13 5.16
C GLY A 185 19.95 19.10 4.05
N LYS A 186 19.91 17.79 4.36
CA LYS A 186 19.95 16.75 3.32
C LYS A 186 18.56 16.50 2.73
N PRO A 187 18.42 16.42 1.40
CA PRO A 187 17.19 15.97 0.77
C PRO A 187 16.79 14.56 1.25
N PRO A 188 15.52 14.31 1.60
CA PRO A 188 15.10 13.01 2.15
C PRO A 188 15.45 11.81 1.25
N ILE A 189 15.37 11.98 -0.07
CA ILE A 189 15.73 10.95 -1.04
C ILE A 189 17.22 10.55 -0.95
N GLU A 190 18.11 11.49 -0.63
CA GLU A 190 19.55 11.22 -0.48
C GLU A 190 19.83 10.42 0.78
N ILE A 191 19.10 10.72 1.87
CA ILE A 191 19.15 9.92 3.10
C ILE A 191 18.73 8.47 2.79
N GLY A 192 17.65 8.29 2.02
CA GLY A 192 17.18 6.96 1.63
C GLY A 192 18.19 6.20 0.76
N ARG A 193 18.88 6.88 -0.16
CA ARG A 193 19.95 6.28 -0.98
C ARG A 193 21.16 5.88 -0.13
N ALA A 194 21.58 6.73 0.80
CA ALA A 194 22.69 6.45 1.72
C ALA A 194 22.41 5.23 2.61
N LEU A 195 21.13 5.01 2.97
CA LEU A 195 20.67 3.84 3.72
C LEU A 195 20.44 2.59 2.84
N ALA A 196 20.74 2.67 1.54
CA ALA A 196 20.43 1.63 0.56
C ALA A 196 18.96 1.16 0.62
N LEU A 197 18.03 2.09 0.90
CA LEU A 197 16.62 1.76 0.91
C LEU A 197 16.20 1.33 -0.50
N THR A 198 15.53 0.19 -0.53
CA THR A 198 14.77 -0.35 -1.65
C THR A 198 13.96 0.72 -2.41
N ASN A 199 13.28 1.61 -1.69
CA ASN A 199 12.58 2.76 -2.25
C ASN A 199 13.01 4.04 -1.52
N PRO A 200 13.99 4.80 -2.04
CA PRO A 200 14.44 6.03 -1.41
C PRO A 200 13.37 7.13 -1.33
N ASN A 201 12.38 7.12 -2.23
CA ASN A 201 11.33 8.15 -2.28
C ASN A 201 10.41 8.11 -1.05
N ARG A 202 10.32 6.97 -0.35
CA ARG A 202 9.53 6.85 0.90
C ARG A 202 9.98 7.85 1.97
N MET A 203 11.24 8.27 1.93
CA MET A 203 11.80 9.22 2.90
C MET A 203 11.14 10.60 2.83
N SER A 204 10.55 10.97 1.69
CA SER A 204 9.77 12.21 1.59
C SER A 204 8.53 12.16 2.47
N GLY A 205 7.84 11.01 2.54
CA GLY A 205 6.71 10.80 3.44
C GLY A 205 7.14 10.81 4.91
N VAL A 206 8.25 10.15 5.23
CA VAL A 206 8.84 10.18 6.59
C VAL A 206 9.20 11.61 7.02
N ALA A 207 9.83 12.38 6.13
CA ALA A 207 10.18 13.76 6.42
C ALA A 207 8.94 14.66 6.59
N ALA A 208 7.84 14.36 5.89
CA ALA A 208 6.58 15.05 6.08
C ALA A 208 5.92 14.70 7.43
N SER A 209 5.92 13.43 7.84
CA SER A 209 5.27 12.98 9.08
C SER A 209 5.95 13.48 10.37
N VAL A 210 7.22 13.88 10.28
CA VAL A 210 7.98 14.43 11.42
C VAL A 210 8.12 15.95 11.38
N ARG A 211 7.53 16.60 10.39
CA ARG A 211 7.61 18.06 10.25
C ARG A 211 7.03 18.74 11.48
N GLY A 212 7.80 19.66 12.08
CA GLY A 212 7.41 20.36 13.30
C GLY A 212 7.76 19.63 14.61
N ARG A 213 8.30 18.41 14.54
CA ARG A 213 8.83 17.71 15.72
C ARG A 213 10.26 18.16 16.01
N SER A 214 10.61 18.25 17.29
CA SER A 214 11.99 18.55 17.70
C SER A 214 12.88 17.32 17.53
N VAL A 215 14.16 17.52 17.21
CA VAL A 215 15.16 16.45 17.13
C VAL A 215 15.21 15.66 18.45
N ARG A 216 15.11 16.35 19.60
CA ARG A 216 15.07 15.72 20.93
C ARG A 216 13.87 14.78 21.09
N SER A 217 12.69 15.19 20.61
CA SER A 217 11.48 14.35 20.64
C SER A 217 11.65 13.08 19.81
N LEU A 218 12.31 13.19 18.64
CA LEU A 218 12.53 12.05 17.75
C LEU A 218 13.60 11.09 18.29
N ILE A 219 14.65 11.59 18.94
CA ILE A 219 15.61 10.74 19.65
C ILE A 219 14.93 10.04 20.84
N ALA A 220 14.13 10.75 21.63
CA ALA A 220 13.38 10.14 22.73
C ALA A 220 12.40 9.05 22.25
N ALA A 221 11.84 9.21 21.04
CA ALA A 221 11.01 8.19 20.41
C ALA A 221 11.80 6.89 20.15
N VAL A 222 13.07 6.98 19.73
CA VAL A 222 13.96 5.81 19.56
C VAL A 222 14.17 5.12 20.90
N ASP A 223 14.50 5.86 21.96
CA ASP A 223 14.70 5.30 23.30
C ASP A 223 13.44 4.58 23.81
N HIS A 224 12.27 5.16 23.56
CA HIS A 224 10.98 4.56 23.91
C HIS A 224 10.70 3.27 23.12
N ALA A 225 10.95 3.28 21.81
CA ALA A 225 10.81 2.11 20.95
C ALA A 225 11.73 0.96 21.40
N THR A 226 13.00 1.28 21.71
CA THR A 226 13.97 0.30 22.21
C THR A 226 13.61 -0.23 23.60
N ASP A 227 13.13 0.62 24.51
CA ASP A 227 12.68 0.18 25.84
C ASP A 227 11.48 -0.79 25.75
N VAL A 228 10.50 -0.49 24.89
CA VAL A 228 9.35 -1.36 24.67
C VAL A 228 9.77 -2.70 24.06
N ASP A 229 10.61 -2.68 23.03
CA ASP A 229 11.16 -3.90 22.42
C ASP A 229 11.87 -4.79 23.45
N ARG A 230 12.72 -4.17 24.28
CA ARG A 230 13.44 -4.87 25.35
C ARG A 230 12.48 -5.47 26.36
N LYS A 231 11.45 -4.74 26.78
CA LYS A 231 10.44 -5.23 27.73
C LYS A 231 9.68 -6.42 27.17
N LEU A 232 9.34 -6.41 25.89
CA LEU A 232 8.72 -7.55 25.23
C LEU A 232 9.66 -8.76 25.19
N LYS A 233 10.90 -8.58 24.71
CA LYS A 233 11.90 -9.68 24.57
C LYS A 233 12.34 -10.27 25.91
N THR A 234 12.26 -9.49 26.99
CA THR A 234 12.60 -9.94 28.35
C THR A 234 11.39 -10.44 29.14
N GLY A 235 10.20 -10.47 28.54
CA GLY A 235 8.98 -10.98 29.16
C GLY A 235 8.32 -10.05 30.18
N HIS A 236 8.79 -8.81 30.34
CA HIS A 236 8.12 -7.77 31.13
C HIS A 236 6.80 -7.32 30.49
N LEU A 237 6.75 -7.32 29.17
CA LEU A 237 5.53 -7.27 28.38
C LEU A 237 5.32 -8.64 27.76
N ARG A 238 4.14 -9.23 27.97
CA ARG A 238 3.88 -10.62 27.58
C ARG A 238 3.28 -10.74 26.19
N GLN A 239 2.50 -9.75 25.77
CA GLN A 239 1.84 -9.76 24.47
C GLN A 239 2.37 -8.63 23.58
N PRO A 240 2.66 -8.92 22.29
CA PRO A 240 3.03 -7.90 21.32
C PRO A 240 1.98 -6.78 21.15
N ALA A 241 0.69 -7.09 21.35
CA ALA A 241 -0.38 -6.09 21.34
C ALA A 241 -0.25 -5.08 22.50
N ASP A 242 0.03 -5.54 23.72
CA ASP A 242 0.29 -4.66 24.87
C ASP A 242 1.50 -3.76 24.60
N ALA A 243 2.55 -4.31 23.99
CA ALA A 243 3.73 -3.55 23.60
C ALA A 243 3.41 -2.43 22.60
N LEU A 244 2.51 -2.67 21.64
CA LEU A 244 2.02 -1.62 20.74
C LEU A 244 1.31 -0.50 21.52
N TYR A 245 0.34 -0.82 22.36
CA TYR A 245 -0.37 0.19 23.16
C TYR A 245 0.60 1.00 24.05
N HIS A 246 1.57 0.33 24.67
CA HIS A 246 2.62 1.00 25.44
C HIS A 246 3.49 1.92 24.57
N LEU A 247 3.84 1.50 23.36
CA LEU A 247 4.62 2.31 22.43
C LEU A 247 3.82 3.53 21.97
N LEU A 248 2.57 3.36 21.57
CA LEU A 248 1.66 4.45 21.20
C LEU A 248 1.57 5.51 22.31
N ALA A 249 1.30 5.09 23.54
CA ALA A 249 1.16 6.00 24.67
C ALA A 249 2.46 6.79 24.96
N LYS A 250 3.63 6.16 24.74
CA LYS A 250 4.92 6.83 24.88
C LYS A 250 5.20 7.80 23.72
N LEU A 251 4.92 7.41 22.49
CA LEU A 251 5.15 8.24 21.31
C LEU A 251 4.26 9.49 21.31
N ALA A 252 2.99 9.37 21.71
CA ALA A 252 2.06 10.49 21.85
C ALA A 252 2.57 11.56 22.84
N ARG A 253 3.16 11.14 23.97
CA ARG A 253 3.73 12.07 24.97
C ARG A 253 4.94 12.84 24.45
N THR A 254 5.66 12.29 23.47
CA THR A 254 6.78 12.99 22.83
C THR A 254 6.34 13.98 21.76
N THR A 255 5.10 13.89 21.28
CA THR A 255 4.57 14.75 20.22
C THR A 255 3.94 16.04 20.73
N GLU A 256 3.70 16.17 22.05
CA GLU A 256 3.20 17.42 22.63
C GLU A 256 4.19 18.57 22.38
N PRO A 257 3.73 19.70 21.81
CA PRO A 257 4.57 20.87 21.64
C PRO A 257 5.03 21.33 23.02
N THR A 258 6.31 21.70 23.11
CA THR A 258 6.86 22.33 24.32
C THR A 258 6.02 23.56 24.61
N ARG A 259 5.08 23.46 25.57
CA ARG A 259 4.38 24.62 26.09
C ARG A 259 5.46 25.54 26.62
N SER A 260 5.70 26.63 25.90
CA SER A 260 6.49 27.74 26.38
C SER A 260 5.94 28.11 27.75
N ARG A 261 6.72 27.86 28.80
CA ARG A 261 6.59 28.60 30.06
C ARG A 261 6.98 30.06 29.74
N ALA A 262 6.10 30.78 29.07
CA ALA A 262 5.90 32.19 29.38
C ALA A 262 5.10 32.16 30.71
N GLY A 263 5.63 32.57 31.84
CA GLY A 263 6.47 33.73 32.06
C GLY A 263 5.57 34.81 32.65
N HIS A 264 5.57 34.85 33.99
CA HIS A 264 4.95 35.82 34.91
C HIS A 264 3.50 35.53 35.31
#